data_AF-A0A3D4V3Z9-F1
#
_entry.id   AF-A0A3D4V3Z9-F1
#
_cell.length_a   1.000
_cell.length_b   1.000
_cell.length_c   1.000
_cell.angle_alpha   90.00
_cell.angle_beta   90.00
_cell.angle_gamma   90.00
#
_symmetry.space_group_name_H-M   'P 1'
#
loop_
_entity.id
_entity.type
_entity.pdbx_description
1 polymer ?
#
loop_
_entity_poly.entity_id
_entity_poly.type
_entity_poly.pdbx_seq_one_letter_code
_entity_poly.pdbx_strand_id
1 'polypeptide(L)'
;MLYELFSWLDTAFDFPGAGAFEYISTRTGLAAVTSVIISLIIGRRIIKWLSSMQLKEVIREDIGLDHHQAKAGTPSMGGVIILLAVIIPSILFMKMDSVYAWLIVFVIIALGLVGFVDDYIKVVKKDKSGLAGRFKIVGQVGVGIVVGAV
;
A
#
# COMPACT_ATOMS: atom_id res chain seq x y z
N MET A 1 12.69 10.56 8.95
CA MET A 1 11.79 10.79 10.11
C MET A 1 12.25 10.07 11.37
N LEU A 2 11.98 8.77 11.61
CA LEU A 2 12.52 8.14 12.85
C LEU A 2 14.03 7.96 12.78
N TYR A 3 14.58 7.67 11.60
CA TYR A 3 16.03 7.63 11.41
C TYR A 3 16.72 8.93 11.84
N GLU A 4 16.26 10.08 11.34
CA GLU A 4 16.79 11.39 11.74
C GLU A 4 16.56 11.70 13.21
N LEU A 5 15.40 11.32 13.77
CA LEU A 5 15.10 11.55 15.18
C LEU A 5 16.09 10.78 16.08
N PHE A 6 16.31 9.50 15.81
CA PHE A 6 17.24 8.68 16.58
C PHE A 6 18.69 9.09 16.34
N SER A 7 19.08 9.46 15.13
CA SER A 7 20.41 9.99 14.83
C SER A 7 20.70 11.31 15.57
N TRP A 8 19.71 12.20 15.65
CA TRP A 8 19.81 13.42 16.45
C TRP A 8 19.90 13.11 17.95
N LEU A 9 19.13 12.15 18.46
CA LEU A 9 19.14 11.74 19.87
C LEU A 9 20.49 11.13 20.28
N ASP A 10 21.09 10.33 19.41
CA ASP A 10 22.44 9.76 19.58
C ASP A 10 23.48 10.88 19.64
N THR A 11 23.46 11.79 18.66
CA THR A 11 24.44 12.88 18.56
C THR A 11 24.32 13.90 19.70
N ALA A 12 23.10 14.19 20.17
CA ALA A 12 22.84 15.23 21.17
C ALA A 12 22.87 14.72 22.62
N PHE A 13 22.53 13.45 22.87
CA PHE A 13 22.35 12.92 24.22
C PHE A 13 23.08 11.60 24.48
N ASP A 14 23.86 11.08 23.52
CA ASP A 14 24.56 9.79 23.60
C ASP A 14 23.62 8.66 24.04
N PHE A 15 22.42 8.65 23.43
CA PHE A 15 21.32 7.80 23.87
C PHE A 15 21.64 6.31 23.58
N PRO A 16 21.74 5.46 24.61
CA PRO A 16 22.17 4.08 24.42
C PRO A 16 21.22 3.31 23.50
N GLY A 17 21.76 2.79 22.39
CA GLY A 17 21.03 2.02 21.39
C GLY A 17 20.53 2.83 20.18
N ALA A 18 20.66 4.16 20.17
CA ALA A 18 20.27 4.97 19.01
C ALA A 18 21.19 4.74 17.79
N GLY A 19 22.50 4.50 18.00
CA GLY A 19 23.42 4.06 16.94
C GLY A 19 23.01 2.78 16.19
N ALA A 20 22.15 1.93 16.77
CA ALA A 20 21.64 0.75 16.06
C ALA A 20 20.78 1.12 14.82
N PHE A 21 20.19 2.33 14.80
CA PHE A 21 19.38 2.84 13.69
C PHE A 21 20.23 3.29 12.49
N GLU A 22 21.54 3.42 12.62
CA GLU A 22 22.41 3.73 11.47
C GLU A 22 22.47 2.57 10.48
N TYR A 23 22.51 1.35 11.00
CA TYR A 23 22.59 0.13 10.21
C TYR A 23 21.32 -0.09 9.39
N ILE A 24 21.52 -0.37 8.09
CA ILE A 24 20.42 -0.65 7.16
C ILE A 24 19.67 -1.92 7.56
N SER A 25 20.38 -2.94 8.05
CA SER A 25 19.81 -4.22 8.51
C SER A 25 18.80 -4.02 9.64
N THR A 26 19.18 -3.28 10.69
CA THR A 26 18.30 -2.95 11.83
C THR A 26 17.05 -2.22 11.36
N ARG A 27 17.20 -1.17 10.55
CA ARG A 27 16.08 -0.39 10.02
C ARG A 27 15.14 -1.24 9.17
N THR A 28 15.70 -2.13 8.35
CA THR A 28 14.92 -3.02 7.48
C THR A 28 14.15 -4.04 8.31
N GLY A 29 14.78 -4.65 9.32
CA GLY A 29 14.13 -5.57 10.25
C GLY A 29 12.98 -4.91 11.02
N LEU A 30 13.22 -3.71 11.57
CA LEU A 30 12.19 -2.95 12.27
C LEU A 30 11.04 -2.53 11.35
N ALA A 31 11.34 -2.10 10.11
CA ALA A 31 10.31 -1.77 9.12
C ALA A 31 9.45 -2.99 8.76
N ALA A 32 10.05 -4.17 8.59
CA ALA A 32 9.33 -5.40 8.29
C ALA A 32 8.41 -5.83 9.45
N VAL A 33 8.91 -5.82 10.69
CA VAL A 33 8.09 -6.12 11.87
C VAL A 33 6.94 -5.12 12.00
N THR A 34 7.23 -3.83 11.84
CA THR A 34 6.22 -2.77 11.88
C THR A 34 5.17 -2.95 10.78
N SER A 35 5.58 -3.36 9.57
CA SER A 35 4.67 -3.67 8.45
C SER A 35 3.65 -4.75 8.81
N VAL A 36 4.13 -5.85 9.41
CA VAL A 36 3.25 -6.94 9.85
C VAL A 36 2.27 -6.44 10.92
N ILE A 37 2.76 -5.73 11.94
CA ILE A 37 1.92 -5.19 13.02
C ILE A 37 0.84 -4.26 12.45
N ILE A 38 1.21 -3.34 11.56
CA ILE A 38 0.27 -2.43 10.91
C ILE A 38 -0.76 -3.21 10.09
N SER A 39 -0.34 -4.21 9.33
CA SER A 39 -1.24 -5.02 8.52
C SER A 39 -2.29 -5.75 9.37
N LEU A 40 -1.91 -6.25 10.55
CA LEU A 40 -2.81 -6.96 11.46
C LEU A 40 -3.80 -6.01 12.15
N ILE A 41 -3.31 -4.87 12.64
CA ILE A 41 -4.13 -3.88 13.36
C ILE A 41 -5.12 -3.20 12.41
N ILE A 42 -4.61 -2.69 11.28
CA ILE A 42 -5.42 -1.93 10.33
C ILE A 42 -6.24 -2.85 9.44
N GLY A 43 -5.72 -4.05 9.12
CA GLY A 43 -6.35 -4.99 8.20
C GLY A 43 -7.78 -5.32 8.57
N ARG A 44 -8.08 -5.63 9.84
CA ARG A 44 -9.45 -5.95 10.27
C ARG A 44 -10.42 -4.77 10.07
N ARG A 45 -9.96 -3.54 10.26
CA ARG A 45 -10.78 -2.33 10.07
C ARG A 45 -11.03 -2.06 8.60
N ILE A 46 -10.01 -2.19 7.75
CA ILE A 46 -10.13 -2.02 6.31
C ILE A 46 -10.99 -3.14 5.71
N ILE A 47 -10.83 -4.39 6.12
CA ILE A 47 -11.66 -5.52 5.67
C ILE A 47 -13.14 -5.24 5.97
N LYS A 48 -13.48 -4.77 7.18
CA LYS A 48 -14.86 -4.39 7.52
C LYS A 48 -15.39 -3.25 6.67
N TRP A 49 -14.55 -2.25 6.39
CA TRP A 49 -14.90 -1.11 5.55
C TRP A 49 -15.10 -1.50 4.08
N LEU A 50 -14.21 -2.30 3.51
CA LEU A 50 -14.34 -2.84 2.15
C LEU A 50 -15.57 -3.75 2.04
N SER A 51 -15.75 -4.63 3.02
CA SER A 51 -16.92 -5.50 3.10
C SER A 51 -18.21 -4.68 3.16
N SER A 52 -18.28 -3.57 3.90
CA SER A 52 -19.50 -2.74 3.92
C SER A 52 -19.76 -1.99 2.61
N MET A 53 -18.71 -1.64 1.85
CA MET A 53 -18.85 -1.10 0.49
C MET A 53 -19.36 -2.15 -0.49
N GLN A 54 -18.94 -3.40 -0.32
CA GLN A 54 -19.28 -4.54 -1.18
C GLN A 54 -20.55 -5.27 -0.75
N LEU A 55 -21.01 -5.14 0.49
CA LEU A 55 -22.31 -5.66 0.92
C LEU A 55 -23.48 -4.91 0.27
N LYS A 56 -23.22 -3.76 -0.38
CA LYS A 56 -24.16 -3.13 -1.33
C LYS A 56 -24.17 -3.80 -2.70
N GLU A 57 -23.26 -4.75 -2.95
CA GLU A 57 -23.26 -5.70 -4.06
C GLU A 57 -24.02 -6.97 -3.65
N VAL A 58 -25.13 -7.24 -4.34
CA VAL A 58 -25.54 -8.60 -4.72
C VAL A 58 -26.03 -9.53 -3.58
N ILE A 59 -27.35 -9.54 -3.40
CA ILE A 59 -28.10 -10.73 -3.82
C ILE A 59 -28.77 -10.33 -5.15
N ARG A 60 -28.20 -10.73 -6.28
CA ARG A 60 -28.95 -10.87 -7.54
C ARG A 60 -28.93 -12.35 -7.85
N GLU A 61 -30.10 -12.95 -7.80
CA GLU A 61 -30.34 -14.40 -7.90
C GLU A 61 -30.13 -14.96 -9.32
N ASP A 62 -29.76 -14.12 -10.30
CA ASP A 62 -29.91 -14.44 -11.73
C ASP A 62 -28.79 -15.30 -12.34
N ILE A 63 -27.77 -15.73 -11.60
CA ILE A 63 -26.64 -16.48 -12.18
C ILE A 63 -26.37 -17.76 -11.38
N GLY A 64 -27.15 -18.79 -11.68
CA GLY A 64 -27.02 -20.15 -11.15
C GLY A 64 -25.72 -20.85 -11.57
N LEU A 65 -24.61 -20.47 -10.94
CA LEU A 65 -23.32 -21.17 -11.03
C LEU A 65 -22.75 -21.32 -9.62
N ASP A 66 -23.01 -22.48 -9.01
CA ASP A 66 -22.60 -22.87 -7.64
C ASP A 66 -21.10 -22.68 -7.34
N HIS A 67 -20.26 -22.55 -8.36
CA HIS A 67 -18.82 -22.35 -8.22
C HIS A 67 -18.40 -20.91 -7.80
N HIS A 68 -19.28 -19.91 -7.95
CA HIS A 68 -18.97 -18.52 -7.58
C HIS A 68 -19.32 -18.18 -6.11
N GLN A 69 -20.04 -19.06 -5.41
CA GLN A 69 -20.40 -18.83 -4.00
C GLN A 69 -19.19 -18.88 -3.05
N ALA A 70 -18.11 -19.61 -3.40
CA ALA A 70 -16.90 -19.68 -2.57
C ALA A 70 -16.10 -18.35 -2.50
N LYS A 71 -16.36 -17.40 -3.42
CA LYS A 71 -15.78 -16.05 -3.40
C LYS A 71 -16.80 -15.00 -2.94
N ALA A 72 -18.04 -15.39 -2.65
CA ALA A 72 -19.06 -14.50 -2.15
C ALA A 72 -18.74 -14.14 -0.70
N GLY A 73 -18.34 -12.88 -0.47
CA GLY A 73 -18.04 -12.35 0.86
C GLY A 73 -16.57 -12.03 1.15
N THR A 74 -15.62 -12.45 0.31
CA THR A 74 -14.23 -11.99 0.43
C THR A 74 -14.07 -10.63 -0.24
N PRO A 75 -13.67 -9.57 0.49
CA PRO A 75 -13.61 -8.25 -0.09
C PRO A 75 -12.51 -8.11 -1.15
N SER A 76 -12.89 -7.70 -2.37
CA SER A 76 -11.95 -7.23 -3.40
C SER A 76 -11.40 -5.84 -3.02
N MET A 77 -10.16 -5.51 -3.42
CA MET A 77 -9.34 -4.33 -3.02
C MET A 77 -8.46 -4.47 -1.76
N GLY A 78 -8.10 -5.69 -1.35
CA GLY A 78 -7.14 -5.91 -0.25
C GLY A 78 -5.76 -5.26 -0.45
N GLY A 79 -5.41 -4.88 -1.68
CA GLY A 79 -4.15 -4.18 -2.00
C GLY A 79 -3.95 -2.87 -1.22
N VAL A 80 -5.04 -2.20 -0.80
CA VAL A 80 -4.95 -0.99 0.05
C VAL A 80 -4.29 -1.30 1.40
N ILE A 81 -4.54 -2.49 1.97
CA ILE A 81 -3.91 -2.92 3.23
C ILE A 81 -2.40 -3.07 3.02
N ILE A 82 -2.00 -3.69 1.91
CA ILE A 82 -0.59 -3.89 1.57
C ILE A 82 0.10 -2.55 1.32
N LEU A 83 -0.51 -1.64 0.57
CA LEU A 83 0.05 -0.31 0.31
C LEU A 83 0.31 0.45 1.61
N LEU A 84 -0.65 0.48 2.53
CA LEU A 84 -0.47 1.13 3.82
C LEU A 84 0.58 0.43 4.70
N ALA A 85 0.56 -0.90 4.73
CA ALA A 85 1.51 -1.70 5.49
C ALA A 85 2.94 -1.58 4.96
N VAL A 86 3.15 -1.22 3.70
CA VAL A 86 4.48 -0.97 3.13
C VAL A 86 4.87 0.50 3.27
N ILE A 87 4.02 1.43 2.84
CA ILE A 87 4.35 2.86 2.78
C ILE A 87 4.63 3.43 4.17
N ILE A 88 3.79 3.12 5.17
CA ILE A 88 3.92 3.73 6.50
C ILE A 88 5.25 3.34 7.16
N PRO A 89 5.63 2.04 7.28
CA PRO A 89 6.95 1.68 7.80
C PRO A 89 8.09 2.18 6.92
N SER A 90 7.97 2.11 5.59
CA SER A 90 9.04 2.58 4.69
C SER A 90 9.36 4.05 4.91
N ILE A 91 8.35 4.93 4.99
CA ILE A 91 8.56 6.35 5.28
C ILE A 91 9.14 6.55 6.69
N LEU A 92 8.70 5.75 7.66
CA LEU A 92 9.14 5.87 9.03
C LEU A 92 10.65 5.59 9.19
N PHE A 93 11.15 4.56 8.51
CA PHE A 93 12.52 4.04 8.66
C PHE A 93 13.48 4.42 7.51
N MET A 94 13.00 4.99 6.40
CA MET A 94 13.89 5.44 5.33
C MET A 94 14.72 6.68 5.73
N LYS A 95 15.84 6.88 5.03
CA LYS A 95 16.59 8.14 5.11
C LYS A 95 15.89 9.17 4.23
N MET A 96 15.56 10.34 4.77
CA MET A 96 14.83 11.38 4.01
C MET A 96 15.68 12.01 2.91
N ASP A 97 17.01 11.95 3.03
CA ASP A 97 17.94 12.47 2.02
C ASP A 97 18.10 11.54 0.80
N SER A 98 17.54 10.33 0.83
CA SER A 98 17.69 9.36 -0.25
C SER A 98 16.65 9.60 -1.34
N VAL A 99 17.10 10.13 -2.48
CA VAL A 99 16.27 10.29 -3.70
C VAL A 99 15.67 8.95 -4.13
N TYR A 100 16.44 7.85 -4.05
CA TYR A 100 15.97 6.51 -4.40
C TYR A 100 14.82 6.02 -3.49
N ALA A 101 14.84 6.37 -2.20
CA ALA A 101 13.77 6.00 -1.27
C ALA A 101 12.47 6.74 -1.61
N TRP A 102 12.57 8.03 -1.98
CA TRP A 102 11.41 8.79 -2.42
C TRP A 102 10.88 8.32 -3.78
N LEU A 103 11.76 7.97 -4.72
CA LEU A 103 11.37 7.43 -6.01
C LEU A 103 10.53 6.15 -5.86
N ILE A 104 10.96 5.20 -5.01
CA ILE A 104 10.21 3.96 -4.86
C ILE A 104 8.87 4.18 -4.15
N VAL A 105 8.82 5.07 -3.16
CA VAL A 105 7.55 5.48 -2.51
C VAL A 105 6.61 6.11 -3.53
N PHE A 106 7.11 6.99 -4.40
CA PHE A 106 6.35 7.59 -5.49
C PHE A 106 5.78 6.52 -6.43
N VAL A 107 6.59 5.57 -6.89
CA VAL A 107 6.16 4.48 -7.78
C VAL A 107 5.06 3.65 -7.14
N ILE A 108 5.23 3.24 -5.88
CA ILE A 108 4.26 2.42 -5.15
C ILE A 108 2.92 3.18 -5.02
N ILE A 109 2.95 4.47 -4.67
CA ILE A 109 1.74 5.28 -4.57
C ILE A 109 1.08 5.46 -5.93
N ALA A 110 1.84 5.84 -6.96
CA ALA A 110 1.30 6.15 -8.28
C ALA A 110 0.67 4.92 -8.94
N LEU A 111 1.37 3.78 -8.94
CA LEU A 111 0.84 2.52 -9.48
C LEU A 111 -0.28 1.95 -8.60
N GLY A 112 -0.15 2.10 -7.27
CA GLY A 112 -1.18 1.73 -6.32
C GLY A 112 -2.49 2.49 -6.55
N LEU A 113 -2.42 3.79 -6.87
CA LEU A 113 -3.58 4.61 -7.23
C LEU A 113 -4.22 4.16 -8.55
N VAL A 114 -3.43 3.85 -9.58
CA VAL A 114 -3.95 3.32 -10.84
C VAL A 114 -4.72 2.01 -10.62
N GLY A 115 -4.15 1.10 -9.83
CA GLY A 115 -4.81 -0.16 -9.45
C GLY A 115 -6.07 0.07 -8.61
N PHE A 116 -6.00 0.95 -7.61
CA PHE A 116 -7.13 1.28 -6.75
C PHE A 116 -8.30 1.88 -7.54
N VAL A 117 -8.03 2.80 -8.47
CA VAL A 117 -9.07 3.40 -9.32
C VAL A 117 -9.73 2.35 -10.22
N ASP A 118 -8.95 1.44 -10.79
CA ASP A 118 -9.49 0.35 -11.61
C ASP A 118 -10.41 -0.57 -10.81
N ASP A 119 -9.96 -1.05 -9.65
CA ASP A 119 -10.77 -1.91 -8.79
C ASP A 119 -11.99 -1.17 -8.23
N TYR A 120 -11.85 0.12 -7.91
CA TYR A 120 -12.97 0.95 -7.49
C TYR A 120 -14.04 1.08 -8.59
N ILE A 121 -13.64 1.30 -9.84
CA ILE A 121 -14.59 1.36 -10.97
C ILE A 121 -15.28 0.01 -11.16
N LYS A 122 -14.53 -1.08 -11.12
CA LYS A 122 -15.07 -2.43 -11.31
C LYS A 122 -16.08 -2.82 -10.23
N VAL A 123 -15.71 -2.60 -8.97
CA VAL A 123 -16.48 -3.04 -7.80
C VAL A 123 -17.57 -2.02 -7.45
N VAL A 124 -17.21 -0.74 -7.32
CA VAL A 124 -18.16 0.29 -6.82
C VAL A 124 -19.05 0.84 -7.93
N LYS A 125 -18.49 1.08 -9.14
CA LYS A 125 -19.28 1.60 -10.28
C LYS A 125 -19.94 0.51 -11.12
N LYS A 126 -19.73 -0.77 -10.80
CA LYS A 126 -20.34 -1.93 -11.49
C LYS A 126 -20.01 -2.01 -12.98
N ASP A 127 -18.91 -1.41 -13.39
CA ASP A 127 -18.45 -1.44 -14.77
C ASP A 127 -17.40 -2.54 -14.94
N LYS A 128 -17.79 -3.67 -15.53
CA LYS A 128 -16.91 -4.81 -15.79
C LYS A 128 -15.73 -4.45 -16.70
N SER A 129 -15.83 -3.39 -17.49
CA SER A 129 -14.74 -2.92 -18.34
C SER A 129 -13.61 -2.27 -17.53
N GLY A 130 -13.89 -1.84 -16.30
CA GLY A 130 -12.95 -1.18 -15.41
C GLY A 130 -12.41 0.13 -15.98
N LEU A 131 -11.22 0.54 -15.54
CA LEU A 131 -10.52 1.66 -16.17
C LEU A 131 -10.11 1.26 -17.59
N ALA A 132 -10.45 2.08 -18.59
CA ALA A 132 -10.13 1.75 -19.98
C ALA A 132 -8.62 1.50 -20.13
N GLY A 133 -8.26 0.40 -20.80
CA GLY A 133 -6.87 -0.10 -20.84
C GLY A 133 -5.84 0.95 -21.28
N ARG A 134 -6.25 1.90 -22.13
CA ARG A 134 -5.42 3.05 -22.53
C ARG A 134 -4.98 3.90 -21.33
N PHE A 135 -5.87 4.22 -20.39
CA PHE A 135 -5.53 5.02 -19.20
C PHE A 135 -4.60 4.26 -18.24
N LYS A 136 -4.75 2.93 -18.12
CA LYS A 136 -3.81 2.11 -17.33
C LYS A 136 -2.41 2.16 -17.89
N ILE A 137 -2.28 1.95 -19.20
CA ILE A 137 -0.99 1.95 -19.89
C ILE A 137 -0.37 3.34 -19.82
N VAL A 138 -1.14 4.40 -20.08
CA VAL A 138 -0.65 5.79 -19.97
C VAL A 138 -0.17 6.09 -18.55
N GLY A 139 -0.89 5.65 -17.51
CA GLY A 139 -0.46 5.80 -16.12
C GLY A 139 0.85 5.05 -15.82
N GLN A 140 0.95 3.79 -16.22
CA GLN A 140 2.15 2.97 -16.01
C GLN A 140 3.37 3.49 -16.76
N VAL A 141 3.21 3.84 -18.04
CA VAL A 141 4.27 4.40 -18.88
C VAL A 141 4.67 5.78 -18.37
N GLY A 142 3.72 6.62 -17.97
CA GLY A 142 3.99 7.94 -17.41
C GLY A 142 4.85 7.85 -16.14
N VAL A 143 4.52 6.95 -15.21
CA VAL A 143 5.35 6.69 -14.03
C VAL A 143 6.75 6.21 -14.43
N GLY A 144 6.85 5.31 -15.41
CA GLY A 144 8.13 4.83 -15.93
C GLY A 144 9.01 5.93 -16.52
N ILE A 145 8.42 6.87 -17.27
CA ILE A 145 9.13 8.02 -17.84
C ILE A 145 9.63 8.96 -16.74
N VAL A 146 8.79 9.25 -15.74
CA VAL A 146 9.18 10.10 -14.60
C VAL A 146 10.35 9.49 -13.84
N VAL A 147 10.31 8.17 -13.57
CA VAL A 147 11.40 7.47 -12.88
C VAL A 147 12.67 7.43 -13.73
N GLY A 148 12.55 7.18 -15.03
CA GLY A 148 13.71 7.13 -15.94
C GLY A 148 14.34 8.49 -16.24
N ALA A 149 13.66 9.59 -15.89
CA ALA A 149 14.17 10.95 -16.09
C ALA A 149 14.94 11.52 -14.88
N VAL A 150 14.92 10.82 -13.75
CA VAL A 150 15.65 11.18 -12.50
C VAL A 150 16.94 10.37 -12.43
#